data_AF-A0A7C1EH94-F1
#
_entry.id   AF-A0A7C1EH94-F1
#
_cell.length_a   1.000
_cell.length_b   1.000
_cell.length_c   1.000
_cell.angle_alpha   90.00
_cell.angle_beta   90.00
_cell.angle_gamma   90.00
#
_symmetry.space_group_name_H-M   'P 1'
#
loop_
_entity.id
_entity.type
_entity.pdbx_description
1 polymer ?
#
loop_
_entity_poly.entity_id
_entity_poly.type
_entity_poly.pdbx_seq_one_letter_code
_entity_poly.pdbx_strand_id
1 'polypeptide(L)'
;KYFDSQLSWHTIRWVDNMAHRLGSCTSGGATDGDIRISDRIRPWPAYVIDYIVAHELAHRKYPNHSPEFWEYLSRYPQTERARGFIEGVAYAQGMDPDSLI
;
A
#
# COMPACT_ATOMS: atom_id res chain seq x y z
N LYS A 1 -15.78 0.08 2.06
CA LYS A 1 -16.16 -0.86 3.16
C LYS A 1 -15.49 -0.51 4.49
N TYR A 2 -14.16 -0.49 4.57
CA TYR A 2 -13.44 -0.32 5.86
C TYR A 2 -13.13 1.12 6.26
N PHE A 3 -13.31 2.06 5.34
CA PHE A 3 -12.87 3.45 5.51
C PHE A 3 -14.03 4.45 5.31
N ASP A 4 -15.25 4.09 5.71
CA ASP A 4 -16.43 4.98 5.66
C ASP A 4 -16.66 5.68 4.31
N SER A 5 -16.28 5.01 3.21
CA SER A 5 -16.31 5.54 1.84
C SER A 5 -15.47 6.82 1.63
N GLN A 6 -14.49 7.08 2.50
CA GLN A 6 -13.56 8.22 2.41
C GLN A 6 -12.44 8.02 1.39
N LEU A 7 -12.20 6.78 0.95
CA LEU A 7 -11.16 6.49 -0.03
C LEU A 7 -11.70 6.62 -1.46
N SER A 8 -10.98 7.38 -2.29
CA SER A 8 -11.22 7.50 -3.72
C SER A 8 -9.92 7.30 -4.50
N TRP A 9 -10.04 6.76 -5.71
CA TRP A 9 -8.94 6.57 -6.66
C TRP A 9 -9.43 6.85 -8.08
N HIS A 10 -8.49 7.12 -8.97
CA HIS A 10 -8.75 7.26 -10.39
C HIS A 10 -8.60 5.91 -11.10
N THR A 11 -7.40 5.29 -10.99
CA THR A 11 -7.16 3.94 -11.52
C THR A 11 -6.34 3.10 -10.54
N ILE A 12 -6.45 1.77 -10.66
CA ILE A 12 -5.55 0.82 -10.01
C ILE A 12 -5.01 -0.09 -11.10
N ARG A 13 -3.69 -0.19 -11.22
CA ARG A 13 -3.05 -1.00 -12.27
C ARG A 13 -1.77 -1.68 -11.81
N TRP A 14 -1.45 -2.79 -12.45
CA TRP A 14 -0.15 -3.44 -12.34
C TRP A 14 0.90 -2.71 -13.18
N VAL A 15 2.13 -2.65 -12.68
CA VAL A 15 3.30 -2.14 -13.41
C VAL A 15 4.51 -3.04 -13.21
N ASP A 16 5.33 -3.19 -14.25
CA ASP A 16 6.54 -4.00 -14.29
C ASP A 16 7.83 -3.20 -14.02
N ASN A 17 7.73 -1.86 -14.07
CA ASN A 17 8.85 -0.94 -13.91
C ASN A 17 8.99 -0.36 -12.48
N MET A 18 8.47 -1.05 -11.47
CA MET A 18 8.58 -0.66 -10.06
C MET A 18 9.68 -1.50 -9.37
N ALA A 19 10.82 -0.87 -9.10
CA ALA A 19 12.04 -1.56 -8.68
C ALA A 19 12.11 -1.86 -7.17
N HIS A 20 11.65 -0.95 -6.31
CA HIS A 20 11.86 -1.04 -4.86
C HIS A 20 10.55 -1.16 -4.08
N ARG A 21 9.61 -0.23 -4.30
CA ARG A 21 8.32 -0.21 -3.61
C ARG A 21 7.37 -1.29 -4.14
N LEU A 22 6.37 -1.64 -3.35
CA LEU A 22 5.31 -2.58 -3.71
C LEU A 22 4.09 -1.85 -4.32
N GLY A 23 3.92 -0.57 -3.99
CA GLY A 23 2.86 0.30 -4.47
C GLY A 23 3.30 1.76 -4.63
N SER A 24 2.46 2.56 -5.28
CA SER A 24 2.50 4.03 -5.20
C SER A 24 1.14 4.65 -5.52
N CYS A 25 0.82 5.77 -4.88
CA CYS A 25 -0.29 6.65 -5.25
C CYS A 25 0.22 7.99 -5.81
N THR A 26 -0.34 8.43 -6.95
CA THR A 26 -0.11 9.79 -7.45
C THR A 26 -1.01 10.79 -6.71
N SER A 27 -0.42 11.91 -6.28
CA SER A 27 -1.12 13.03 -5.66
C SER A 27 -1.00 14.28 -6.54
N GLY A 28 -2.14 14.82 -6.97
CA GLY A 28 -2.24 16.00 -7.82
C GLY A 28 -2.06 15.73 -9.33
N GLY A 29 -2.35 16.76 -10.13
CA GLY A 29 -2.21 16.72 -11.59
C GLY A 29 -3.26 15.86 -12.30
N ALA A 30 -3.01 15.58 -13.60
CA ALA A 30 -3.96 14.88 -14.48
C ALA A 30 -4.15 13.38 -14.14
N THR A 31 -3.32 12.83 -13.27
CA THR A 31 -3.36 11.41 -12.84
C THR A 31 -3.53 11.30 -11.32
N ASP A 32 -4.09 12.33 -10.67
CA ASP A 32 -4.38 12.32 -9.24
C ASP A 32 -5.22 11.09 -8.87
N GLY A 33 -4.74 10.33 -7.87
CA GLY A 33 -5.39 9.11 -7.43
C GLY A 33 -5.10 7.86 -8.27
N ASP A 34 -4.14 7.91 -9.20
CA ASP A 34 -3.62 6.69 -9.83
C ASP A 34 -2.82 5.87 -8.81
N ILE A 35 -3.20 4.60 -8.67
CA ILE A 35 -2.51 3.61 -7.86
C ILE A 35 -1.80 2.63 -8.78
N ARG A 36 -0.49 2.48 -8.56
CA ARG A 36 0.35 1.52 -9.26
C ARG A 36 0.78 0.45 -8.28
N ILE A 37 0.68 -0.81 -8.67
CA ILE A 37 1.10 -1.97 -7.87
C ILE A 37 2.18 -2.73 -8.64
N SER A 38 3.29 -3.08 -7.99
CA SER A 38 4.35 -3.87 -8.60
C SER A 38 3.83 -5.24 -9.03
N ASP A 39 4.05 -5.66 -10.27
CA ASP A 39 3.63 -6.99 -10.74
C ASP A 39 4.35 -8.15 -10.04
N ARG A 40 5.50 -7.88 -9.43
CA ARG A 40 6.29 -8.82 -8.62
C ARG A 40 5.51 -9.44 -7.46
N ILE A 41 4.48 -8.74 -6.98
CA ILE A 41 3.63 -9.22 -5.87
C ILE A 41 2.35 -9.92 -6.33
N ARG A 42 2.13 -10.09 -7.64
CA ARG A 42 0.98 -10.87 -8.16
C ARG A 42 0.79 -12.25 -7.51
N PRO A 43 1.85 -13.03 -7.19
CA PRO A 43 1.68 -14.32 -6.53
C PRO A 43 1.48 -14.21 -5.01
N TRP A 44 1.52 -13.02 -4.42
CA TRP A 44 1.34 -12.85 -2.97
C TRP A 44 -0.11 -13.06 -2.57
N PRO A 45 -0.38 -13.36 -1.28
CA PRO A 45 -1.74 -13.52 -0.81
C PRO A 45 -2.58 -12.25 -1.08
N ALA A 46 -3.82 -12.44 -1.52
CA ALA A 46 -4.73 -11.33 -1.85
C ALA A 46 -4.87 -10.30 -0.72
N TYR A 47 -4.86 -10.75 0.54
CA TYR A 47 -4.96 -9.84 1.68
C TYR A 47 -3.78 -8.87 1.83
N VAL A 48 -2.60 -9.23 1.32
CA VAL A 48 -1.41 -8.37 1.30
C VAL A 48 -1.52 -7.37 0.16
N ILE A 49 -2.01 -7.79 -1.01
CA ILE A 49 -2.27 -6.90 -2.15
C ILE A 49 -3.33 -5.85 -1.77
N ASP A 50 -4.44 -6.29 -1.17
CA ASP A 50 -5.50 -5.40 -0.67
C ASP A 50 -4.97 -4.43 0.39
N TYR A 51 -4.06 -4.89 1.26
CA TYR A 51 -3.39 -4.04 2.24
C TYR A 51 -2.55 -2.95 1.56
N ILE A 52 -1.76 -3.28 0.55
CA ILE A 52 -0.92 -2.31 -0.18
C ILE A 52 -1.81 -1.27 -0.87
N VAL A 53 -2.92 -1.68 -1.48
CA VAL A 53 -3.89 -0.72 -2.04
C VAL A 53 -4.45 0.21 -0.95
N ALA A 54 -4.83 -0.34 0.21
CA ALA A 54 -5.30 0.47 1.34
C ALA A 54 -4.22 1.42 1.89
N HIS A 55 -2.97 0.98 1.91
CA HIS A 55 -1.79 1.77 2.30
C HIS A 55 -1.60 2.97 1.37
N GLU A 56 -1.55 2.73 0.06
CA GLU A 56 -1.42 3.81 -0.94
C GLU A 56 -2.58 4.80 -0.89
N LEU A 57 -3.80 4.31 -0.65
CA LEU A 57 -4.97 5.16 -0.48
C LEU A 57 -4.93 5.99 0.82
N ALA A 58 -4.37 5.44 1.90
CA ALA A 58 -4.20 6.16 3.16
C ALA A 58 -3.25 7.35 3.00
N HIS A 59 -2.25 7.26 2.12
CA HIS A 59 -1.34 8.37 1.81
C HIS A 59 -2.04 9.61 1.25
N ARG A 60 -3.23 9.46 0.66
CA ARG A 60 -4.04 10.60 0.19
C ARG A 60 -4.55 11.48 1.33
N LYS A 61 -4.66 10.93 2.54
CA LYS A 61 -5.12 11.65 3.74
C LYS A 61 -3.97 11.96 4.70
N TYR A 62 -3.02 11.05 4.83
CA TYR A 62 -1.86 11.18 5.70
C TYR A 62 -0.58 10.91 4.89
N PRO A 63 0.13 11.96 4.43
CA PRO A 63 1.24 11.81 3.49
C PRO A 63 2.41 10.96 4.01
N ASN A 64 2.55 10.86 5.33
CA ASN A 64 3.63 10.12 6.00
C ASN A 64 3.03 9.01 6.89
N HIS A 65 3.85 8.03 7.27
CA HIS A 65 3.48 6.96 8.22
C HIS A 65 3.41 7.45 9.67
N SER A 66 2.65 8.52 9.92
CA SER A 66 2.42 9.09 11.26
C SER A 66 1.53 8.17 12.12
N PRO A 67 1.42 8.40 13.44
CA PRO A 67 0.49 7.66 14.29
C PRO A 67 -0.95 7.67 13.75
N GLU A 68 -1.41 8.81 13.22
CA GLU A 68 -2.75 8.95 12.63
C GLU A 68 -2.91 8.15 11.34
N PHE A 69 -1.85 8.02 10.52
CA PHE A 69 -1.83 7.12 9.37
C PHE A 69 -2.06 5.67 9.82
N TRP A 70 -1.33 5.22 10.84
CA TRP A 70 -1.43 3.86 11.33
C TRP A 70 -2.77 3.57 12.00
N GLU A 71 -3.29 4.51 12.79
CA GLU A 71 -4.63 4.42 13.35
C GLU A 71 -5.68 4.32 12.24
N TYR A 72 -5.57 5.13 11.19
CA TYR A 72 -6.49 5.08 10.06
C TYR A 72 -6.39 3.75 9.29
N LEU A 73 -5.17 3.30 8.99
CA LEU A 73 -4.91 2.06 8.24
C LEU A 73 -5.30 0.80 9.04
N SER A 74 -5.29 0.87 10.38
CA SER A 74 -5.74 -0.24 11.25
C SER A 74 -7.20 -0.66 11.02
N ARG A 75 -8.01 0.21 10.40
CA ARG A 75 -9.40 -0.11 10.00
C ARG A 75 -9.49 -1.21 8.96
N TYR A 76 -8.42 -1.46 8.19
CA TYR A 76 -8.35 -2.64 7.34
C TYR A 76 -8.08 -3.89 8.20
N PRO A 77 -8.96 -4.92 8.21
CA PRO A 77 -8.90 -6.00 9.19
C PRO A 77 -7.65 -6.88 9.17
N GLN A 78 -6.89 -6.88 8.07
CA GLN A 78 -5.69 -7.72 7.94
C GLN A 78 -4.39 -6.90 8.00
N THR A 79 -4.44 -5.67 8.53
CA THR A 79 -3.28 -4.78 8.60
C THR A 79 -2.10 -5.41 9.34
N GLU A 80 -2.29 -5.94 10.54
CA GLU A 80 -1.20 -6.55 11.33
C GLU A 80 -0.62 -7.78 10.62
N ARG A 81 -1.47 -8.69 10.15
CA ARG A 81 -1.05 -9.87 9.37
C ARG A 81 -0.30 -9.52 8.08
N ALA A 82 -0.75 -8.50 7.34
CA ALA A 82 -0.11 -8.08 6.09
C ALA A 82 1.26 -7.44 6.37
N ARG A 83 1.37 -6.61 7.42
CA ARG A 83 2.64 -6.05 7.87
C ARG A 83 3.63 -7.13 8.26
N GLY A 84 3.21 -8.11 9.08
CA GLY A 84 4.08 -9.23 9.43
C GLY A 84 4.57 -10.06 8.23
N PHE A 85 3.73 -10.21 7.19
CA PHE A 85 4.15 -10.83 5.93
C PHE A 85 5.24 -9.99 5.22
N ILE A 86 5.02 -8.67 5.09
CA ILE A 86 5.96 -7.75 4.45
C ILE A 86 7.28 -7.68 5.24
N GLU A 87 7.21 -7.66 6.57
CA GLU A 87 8.37 -7.71 7.47
C GLU A 87 9.19 -8.98 7.24
N GLY A 88 8.54 -10.15 7.14
CA GLY A 88 9.21 -11.41 6.82
C GLY A 88 9.87 -11.42 5.44
N VAL A 89 9.21 -10.84 4.43
CA VAL A 89 9.78 -10.68 3.08
C VAL A 89 10.98 -9.74 3.09
N ALA A 90 10.86 -8.59 3.77
CA ALA A 90 11.94 -7.62 3.89
C ALA A 90 13.16 -8.23 4.59
N TYR A 91 12.94 -8.94 5.70
CA TYR A 91 13.97 -9.68 6.41
C TYR A 91 14.71 -10.68 5.50
N ALA A 92 13.96 -11.49 4.75
CA ALA A 92 14.54 -12.47 3.83
C ALA A 92 15.38 -11.83 2.70
N GLN A 93 15.11 -10.57 2.36
CA GLN A 93 15.83 -9.82 1.33
C GLN A 93 16.88 -8.85 1.90
N GLY A 94 17.07 -8.82 3.23
CA GLY A 94 17.99 -7.90 3.89
C GLY A 94 17.59 -6.42 3.74
N MET A 95 16.29 -6.15 3.64
CA MET A 95 15.74 -4.80 3.48
C MET A 95 14.98 -4.34 4.72
N ASP A 96 14.83 -3.02 4.84
CA ASP A 96 13.94 -2.38 5.81
C ASP A 96 12.47 -2.50 5.33
N PRO A 97 11.52 -2.98 6.14
CA PRO A 97 10.13 -3.13 5.73
C PRO A 97 9.50 -1.82 5.22
N ASP A 98 9.83 -0.69 5.84
CA ASP A 98 9.30 0.62 5.46
C ASP A 98 9.85 1.09 4.09
N SER A 99 10.98 0.54 3.63
CA SER A 99 11.48 0.82 2.28
C SER A 99 10.66 0.16 1.15
N LEU A 100 9.83 -0.83 1.50
CA LEU A 100 8.97 -1.54 0.56
C LEU A 100 7.61 -0.85 0.37
N ILE A 101 7.14 -0.08 1.35
CA ILE A 101 5.80 0.53 1.35
C ILE A 101 5.88 2.04 1.18
#